data_AF-A0A1Q7FQ17-F1
#
_entry.id   AF-A0A1Q7FQ17-F1
#
_cell.length_a   1.000
_cell.length_b   1.000
_cell.length_c   1.000
_cell.angle_alpha   90.00
_cell.angle_beta   90.00
_cell.angle_gamma   90.00
#
_symmetry.space_group_name_H-M   'P 1'
#
loop_
_entity.id
_entity.type
_entity.pdbx_description
1 polymer ?
#
loop_
_entity_poly.entity_id
_entity_poly.type
_entity_poly.pdbx_seq_one_letter_code
_entity_poly.pdbx_strand_id
1 'polypeptide(L)'
;MPPLLTVHALSSLIGVAALGNAILAAWAFGVGLFRVRALSRTYWVVILLLAAVVAIQVASGLLLAIGGARPKTALHFLYGVLVTVTAAVQVGLRPGGFLRPAVTRAAGQFREPRWLALICLTQMALILRAYTTGALGR
;
A
#
# COMPACT_ATOMS: atom_id res chain seq x y z
N MET A 1 21.52 -10.43 -10.85
CA MET A 1 20.75 -11.03 -9.72
C MET A 1 20.98 -10.33 -8.38
N PRO A 2 22.21 -9.91 -7.96
CA PRO A 2 22.38 -9.23 -6.66
C PRO A 2 21.65 -7.88 -6.49
N PRO A 3 21.58 -6.95 -7.49
CA PRO A 3 20.98 -5.63 -7.25
C PRO A 3 19.46 -5.68 -7.06
N LEU A 4 18.77 -6.64 -7.68
CA LEU A 4 17.32 -6.82 -7.52
C LEU A 4 16.96 -7.34 -6.13
N LEU A 5 17.78 -8.26 -5.58
CA LEU A 5 17.68 -8.70 -4.18
C LEU A 5 17.91 -7.52 -3.23
N THR A 6 18.91 -6.67 -3.49
CA THR A 6 19.18 -5.49 -2.66
C THR A 6 18.01 -4.51 -2.68
N VAL A 7 17.38 -4.25 -3.83
CA VAL A 7 16.24 -3.33 -3.94
C VAL A 7 14.98 -3.92 -3.30
N HIS A 8 14.67 -5.19 -3.56
CA HIS A 8 13.49 -5.86 -3.04
C HIS A 8 13.58 -6.14 -1.53
N ALA A 9 14.77 -6.50 -1.05
CA ALA A 9 15.03 -6.74 0.37
C ALA A 9 15.51 -5.49 1.10
N LEU A 10 15.45 -4.30 0.48
CA LEU A 10 15.88 -3.07 1.14
C LEU A 10 14.88 -2.73 2.25
N SER A 11 15.27 -3.06 3.49
CA SER A 11 14.47 -2.82 4.68
C SER A 11 14.01 -1.36 4.81
N SER A 12 14.79 -0.40 4.26
CA SER A 12 14.39 1.01 4.24
C SER A 12 13.20 1.28 3.31
N LEU A 13 13.09 0.63 2.13
CA LEU A 13 11.92 0.82 1.24
C LEU A 13 10.66 0.20 1.84
N ILE A 14 10.79 -0.98 2.46
CA ILE A 14 9.70 -1.64 3.18
C ILE A 14 9.25 -0.79 4.37
N GLY A 15 10.21 -0.30 5.16
CA GLY A 15 9.97 0.59 6.30
C GLY A 15 9.30 1.90 5.88
N VAL A 16 9.77 2.55 4.81
CA VAL A 16 9.16 3.77 4.27
C VAL A 16 7.73 3.51 3.82
N ALA A 17 7.47 2.42 3.10
CA ALA A 17 6.12 2.09 2.64
C ALA A 17 5.16 1.79 3.81
N ALA A 18 5.60 1.02 4.81
CA ALA A 18 4.79 0.69 5.98
C ALA A 18 4.54 1.92 6.86
N LEU A 19 5.60 2.63 7.27
CA LEU A 19 5.52 3.81 8.12
C LEU A 19 4.78 4.96 7.43
N GLY A 20 5.01 5.16 6.13
CA GLY A 20 4.28 6.15 5.34
C GLY A 20 2.78 5.90 5.34
N ASN A 21 2.35 4.65 5.19
CA ASN A 21 0.95 4.28 5.31
C ASN A 21 0.41 4.47 6.74
N ALA A 22 1.21 4.18 7.78
CA ALA A 22 0.81 4.46 9.17
C ALA A 22 0.58 5.96 9.41
N ILE A 23 1.50 6.81 8.93
CA ILE A 23 1.40 8.27 9.04
C ILE A 23 0.20 8.80 8.28
N LEU A 24 -0.04 8.32 7.06
CA LEU A 24 -1.22 8.71 6.28
C LEU A 24 -2.52 8.26 6.95
N ALA A 25 -2.53 7.07 7.55
CA ALA A 25 -3.69 6.63 8.32
C ALA A 25 -3.97 7.55 9.50
N ALA A 26 -2.94 7.92 10.27
CA ALA A 26 -3.07 8.86 11.37
C ALA A 26 -3.54 10.25 10.89
N TRP A 27 -3.00 10.74 9.77
CA TRP A 27 -3.41 12.00 9.16
C TRP A 27 -4.88 11.96 8.73
N ALA A 28 -5.29 10.94 7.97
CA ALA A 28 -6.67 10.80 7.51
C ALA A 28 -7.64 10.64 8.68
N PHE A 29 -7.28 9.87 9.70
CA PHE A 29 -8.07 9.75 10.92
C PHE A 29 -8.22 11.09 11.64
N GLY A 30 -7.12 11.81 11.87
CA GLY A 30 -7.11 13.11 12.53
C GLY A 30 -7.96 14.15 11.80
N VAL A 31 -7.82 14.24 10.47
CA VAL A 31 -8.67 15.12 9.63
C VAL A 31 -10.15 14.71 9.70
N GLY A 32 -10.42 13.40 9.78
CA GLY A 32 -11.76 12.86 9.95
C GLY A 32 -12.44 13.27 11.27
N LEU A 33 -11.68 13.54 12.33
CA LEU A 33 -12.22 14.04 13.61
C LEU A 33 -12.83 15.44 13.46
N PHE A 34 -12.26 16.27 12.58
CA PHE A 34 -12.77 17.61 12.25
C PHE A 34 -13.95 17.59 11.26
N ARG A 35 -14.53 16.41 10.98
CA ARG A 35 -15.67 16.21 10.05
C ARG A 35 -15.43 16.68 8.62
N VAL A 36 -14.17 16.85 8.22
CA VAL A 36 -13.78 17.17 6.85
C VAL A 36 -14.15 16.01 5.94
N ARG A 37 -14.66 16.30 4.74
CA ARG A 37 -15.16 15.29 3.80
C ARG A 37 -14.15 14.83 2.75
N ALA A 38 -13.10 15.62 2.49
CA ALA A 38 -12.10 15.35 1.46
C ALA A 38 -10.69 15.62 1.99
N LEU A 39 -9.71 14.84 1.56
CA LEU A 39 -8.30 15.01 1.94
C LEU A 39 -7.61 16.01 1.02
N SER A 40 -6.52 16.60 1.51
CA SER A 40 -5.77 17.62 0.78
C SER A 40 -5.07 17.04 -0.46
N ARG A 41 -4.70 17.90 -1.42
CA ARG A 41 -3.86 17.50 -2.56
C ARG A 41 -2.54 16.86 -2.10
N THR A 42 -1.92 17.40 -1.05
CA THR A 42 -0.67 16.88 -0.48
C THR A 42 -0.81 15.43 -0.02
N TYR A 43 -1.92 15.09 0.65
CA TYR A 43 -2.20 13.71 1.06
C TYR A 43 -2.15 12.75 -0.12
N TRP A 44 -2.80 13.12 -1.23
CA TRP A 44 -2.86 12.31 -2.43
C TRP A 44 -1.52 12.19 -3.15
N VAL A 45 -0.71 13.25 -3.17
CA VAL A 45 0.67 13.18 -3.69
C VAL A 45 1.49 12.16 -2.90
N VAL A 46 1.41 12.18 -1.57
CA VAL A 46 2.14 11.23 -0.72
C VAL A 46 1.65 9.80 -0.95
N ILE A 47 0.33 9.55 -1.07
CA ILE A 47 -0.19 8.23 -1.46
C ILE A 47 0.42 7.74 -2.76
N LEU A 48 0.49 8.59 -3.79
CA LEU A 48 1.01 8.19 -5.10
C LEU A 48 2.50 7.86 -5.04
N LEU A 49 3.28 8.61 -4.26
CA LEU A 49 4.70 8.32 -4.04
C LEU A 49 4.89 6.98 -3.33
N LEU A 50 4.10 6.70 -2.27
CA LEU A 50 4.16 5.40 -1.59
C LEU A 50 3.69 4.25 -2.48
N ALA A 51 2.67 4.47 -3.31
CA ALA A 51 2.21 3.48 -4.28
C ALA A 51 3.28 3.19 -5.34
N ALA A 52 4.07 4.20 -5.75
CA ALA A 52 5.21 4.00 -6.64
C ALA A 52 6.31 3.16 -5.98
N VAL A 53 6.61 3.40 -4.70
CA VAL A 53 7.54 2.54 -3.92
C VAL A 53 7.04 1.10 -3.86
N VAL A 54 5.76 0.89 -3.59
CA VAL A 54 5.14 -0.45 -3.60
C VAL A 54 5.22 -1.09 -4.98
N ALA A 55 4.97 -0.34 -6.06
CA ALA A 55 5.06 -0.86 -7.42
C ALA A 55 6.49 -1.33 -7.75
N ILE A 56 7.52 -0.58 -7.33
CA ILE A 56 8.93 -0.99 -7.48
C ILE A 56 9.19 -2.29 -6.70
N GLN A 57 8.68 -2.40 -5.47
CA GLN A 57 8.82 -3.62 -4.65
C GLN A 57 8.14 -4.83 -5.28
N VAL A 58 6.92 -4.66 -5.82
CA VAL A 58 6.19 -5.73 -6.51
C VAL A 58 6.90 -6.14 -7.80
N ALA A 59 7.31 -5.18 -8.64
CA ALA A 59 8.01 -5.46 -9.89
C ALA A 59 9.33 -6.20 -9.64
N SER A 60 10.13 -5.75 -8.67
CA SER A 60 11.38 -6.43 -8.28
C SER A 60 11.12 -7.84 -7.72
N GLY A 61 10.09 -8.03 -6.89
CA GLY A 61 9.72 -9.35 -6.37
C GLY A 61 9.28 -10.32 -7.45
N LEU A 62 8.51 -9.85 -8.44
CA LEU A 62 8.13 -10.65 -9.61
C LEU A 62 9.34 -11.07 -10.44
N LEU A 63 10.27 -10.16 -10.71
CA LEU A 63 11.51 -10.48 -11.44
C LEU A 63 12.35 -11.51 -10.69
N LEU A 64 12.44 -11.43 -9.36
CA LEU A 64 13.12 -12.43 -8.53
C LEU A 64 12.44 -13.80 -8.62
N ALA A 65 11.11 -13.84 -8.54
CA ALA A 65 10.34 -15.08 -8.63
C ALA A 65 10.49 -15.75 -10.01
N ILE A 66 10.44 -14.96 -11.09
CA ILE A 66 10.71 -15.44 -12.46
C ILE A 66 12.14 -15.97 -12.58
N GLY A 67 13.11 -15.31 -11.91
CA GLY A 67 14.50 -15.76 -11.81
C GLY A 67 14.72 -16.99 -10.92
N GLY A 68 13.66 -17.60 -10.38
CA GLY A 68 13.72 -18.82 -9.58
C GLY A 68 13.93 -18.60 -8.08
N ALA A 69 14.02 -17.34 -7.62
CA ALA A 69 14.09 -17.07 -6.18
C ALA A 69 12.78 -17.48 -5.50
N ARG A 70 12.89 -18.09 -4.32
CA ARG A 70 11.74 -18.54 -3.54
C ARG A 70 11.73 -17.84 -2.18
N PRO A 71 10.57 -17.31 -1.73
CA PRO A 71 10.43 -16.82 -0.37
C PRO A 71 10.47 -17.99 0.63
N LYS A 72 10.69 -17.68 1.91
CA LYS A 72 10.66 -18.70 2.98
C LYS A 72 9.30 -19.39 3.13
N THR A 73 8.21 -18.71 2.74
CA THR A 73 6.86 -19.30 2.74
C THR A 73 6.10 -18.90 1.48
N ALA A 74 5.20 -19.78 1.02
CA ALA A 74 4.29 -19.47 -0.08
C ALA A 74 3.31 -18.32 0.26
N LEU A 75 3.05 -18.06 1.55
CA LEU A 75 2.18 -16.95 1.99
C LEU A 75 2.70 -15.58 1.55
N HIS A 76 4.00 -15.43 1.33
CA HIS A 76 4.57 -14.19 0.81
C HIS A 76 3.93 -13.78 -0.52
N PHE A 77 3.62 -14.74 -1.42
CA PHE A 77 2.94 -14.44 -2.68
C PHE A 77 1.52 -13.93 -2.46
N LEU A 78 0.76 -14.56 -1.55
CA LEU A 78 -0.58 -14.10 -1.19
C LEU A 78 -0.55 -12.67 -0.66
N TYR A 79 0.33 -12.38 0.31
CA TYR A 79 0.45 -11.03 0.85
C TYR A 79 0.95 -10.03 -0.19
N GLY A 80 1.86 -10.42 -1.10
CA GLY A 80 2.30 -9.59 -2.22
C GLY A 80 1.15 -9.20 -3.15
N VAL A 81 0.25 -10.13 -3.46
CA VAL A 81 -0.98 -9.85 -4.24
C VAL A 81 -1.89 -8.89 -3.48
N LEU A 82 -2.14 -9.13 -2.19
CA LEU A 82 -3.00 -8.27 -1.37
C LEU A 82 -2.44 -6.84 -1.23
N VAL A 83 -1.12 -6.69 -1.05
CA VAL A 83 -0.41 -5.40 -1.05
C VAL A 83 -0.60 -4.68 -2.39
N THR A 84 -0.50 -5.40 -3.51
CA THR A 84 -0.66 -4.85 -4.86
C THR A 84 -2.09 -4.37 -5.10
N VAL A 85 -3.08 -5.20 -4.77
CA VAL A 85 -4.51 -4.86 -4.91
C VAL A 85 -4.86 -3.65 -4.06
N THR A 86 -4.41 -3.62 -2.81
CA THR A 86 -4.71 -2.52 -1.90
C THR A 86 -4.03 -1.22 -2.36
N ALA A 87 -2.80 -1.26 -2.89
CA ALA A 87 -2.16 -0.10 -3.52
C ALA A 87 -2.95 0.37 -4.77
N ALA A 88 -3.43 -0.54 -5.61
CA ALA A 88 -4.28 -0.20 -6.75
C ALA A 88 -5.60 0.46 -6.32
N VAL A 89 -6.17 0.02 -5.19
CA VAL A 89 -7.34 0.65 -4.57
C VAL A 89 -7.01 2.08 -4.13
N GLN A 90 -5.90 2.31 -3.43
CA GLN A 90 -5.45 3.65 -3.03
C GLN A 90 -5.32 4.58 -4.25
N VAL A 91 -4.66 4.10 -5.31
CA VAL A 91 -4.48 4.86 -6.56
C VAL A 91 -5.82 5.12 -7.25
N GLY A 92 -6.71 4.12 -7.30
CA GLY A 92 -8.01 4.22 -7.95
C GLY A 92 -9.01 5.13 -7.22
N LEU A 93 -8.83 5.34 -5.92
CA LEU A 93 -9.67 6.22 -5.10
C LEU A 93 -9.24 7.69 -5.11
N ARG A 94 -8.10 8.02 -5.72
CA ARG A 94 -7.63 9.41 -5.85
C ARG A 94 -8.67 10.30 -6.56
N PRO A 95 -8.62 11.64 -6.40
CA PRO A 95 -9.46 12.55 -7.18
C PRO A 95 -9.29 12.29 -8.68
N GLY A 96 -10.40 12.04 -9.38
CA GLY A 96 -10.39 11.63 -10.80
C GLY A 96 -9.95 10.18 -11.07
N GLY A 97 -9.74 9.37 -10.04
CA GLY A 97 -9.37 7.96 -10.16
C GLY A 97 -10.53 7.05 -10.60
N PHE A 98 -10.17 5.89 -11.15
CA PHE A 98 -11.12 4.97 -11.80
C PHE A 98 -12.11 4.28 -10.86
N LEU A 99 -11.78 4.12 -9.56
CA LEU A 99 -12.68 3.49 -8.58
C LEU A 99 -13.59 4.50 -7.87
N ARG A 100 -13.17 5.75 -7.78
CA ARG A 100 -13.86 6.77 -6.97
C ARG A 100 -15.33 6.98 -7.38
N PRO A 101 -15.71 7.02 -8.68
CA PRO A 101 -17.12 7.17 -9.06
C PRO A 101 -18.00 5.98 -8.67
N ALA A 102 -17.47 4.75 -8.76
CA ALA A 102 -18.20 3.54 -8.39
C ALA A 102 -18.44 3.47 -6.88
N VAL A 103 -17.39 3.72 -6.09
CA VAL A 103 -17.47 3.71 -4.61
C VAL A 103 -18.36 4.84 -4.10
N THR A 104 -18.29 6.02 -4.70
CA THR A 104 -19.15 7.15 -4.30
C THR A 104 -20.63 6.86 -4.55
N ARG A 105 -20.96 6.24 -5.70
CA ARG A 105 -22.34 5.80 -5.99
C ARG A 105 -22.83 4.72 -5.03
N ALA A 106 -22.01 3.70 -4.77
CA ALA A 106 -22.40 2.57 -3.92
C ALA A 106 -22.55 2.97 -2.43
N ALA A 107 -21.67 3.82 -1.91
CA ALA A 107 -21.65 4.18 -0.51
C ALA A 107 -22.66 5.30 -0.15
N GLY A 108 -23.25 5.99 -1.13
CA GLY A 108 -24.13 7.15 -0.95
C GLY A 108 -23.41 8.41 -0.44
N GLN A 109 -22.57 8.29 0.58
CA GLN A 109 -21.67 9.32 1.09
C GLN A 109 -20.27 8.75 1.32
N PHE A 110 -19.37 8.95 0.36
CA PHE A 110 -17.97 8.55 0.50
C PHE A 110 -17.26 9.43 1.55
N ARG A 111 -17.13 8.92 2.78
CA ARG A 111 -16.39 9.57 3.87
C ARG A 111 -14.89 9.32 3.68
N GLU A 112 -14.29 10.06 2.75
CA GLU A 112 -12.91 9.86 2.29
C GLU A 112 -11.90 9.65 3.43
N PRO A 113 -11.84 10.48 4.49
CA PRO A 113 -10.82 10.29 5.51
C PRO A 113 -10.92 8.97 6.29
N ARG A 114 -12.14 8.49 6.55
CA ARG A 114 -12.34 7.21 7.27
C ARG A 114 -11.91 6.03 6.41
N TRP A 115 -12.34 6.01 5.14
CA TRP A 115 -11.98 4.94 4.22
C TRP A 115 -10.48 4.89 3.98
N LEU A 116 -9.85 6.03 3.74
CA LEU A 116 -8.42 6.08 3.49
C LEU A 116 -7.60 5.75 4.73
N ALA A 117 -8.05 6.11 5.94
CA ALA A 117 -7.42 5.66 7.17
C ALA A 117 -7.39 4.13 7.28
N LEU A 118 -8.54 3.47 7.05
CA LEU A 118 -8.64 2.00 7.09
C LEU A 118 -7.79 1.34 6.00
N ILE A 119 -7.84 1.86 4.76
CA ILE A 119 -7.07 1.31 3.65
C ILE A 119 -5.57 1.45 3.90
N CYS A 120 -5.10 2.58 4.42
CA CYS A 120 -3.70 2.77 4.77
C CYS A 120 -3.25 1.87 5.94
N LEU A 121 -4.07 1.67 6.97
CA LEU A 121 -3.76 0.70 8.03
C LEU A 121 -3.68 -0.73 7.50
N THR A 122 -4.62 -1.12 6.63
CA THR A 122 -4.61 -2.41 5.95
C THR A 122 -3.35 -2.58 5.11
N GLN A 123 -2.99 -1.57 4.31
CA GLN A 123 -1.78 -1.60 3.48
C GLN A 123 -0.51 -1.76 4.34
N MET A 124 -0.40 -1.00 5.43
CA MET A 124 0.70 -1.15 6.39
C MET A 124 0.77 -2.58 6.93
N ALA A 125 -0.34 -3.13 7.44
CA ALA A 125 -0.37 -4.46 8.00
C ALA A 125 0.01 -5.54 6.97
N LEU A 126 -0.49 -5.43 5.73
CA LEU A 126 -0.16 -6.34 4.64
C LEU A 126 1.32 -6.27 4.24
N ILE A 127 1.91 -5.07 4.18
CA ILE A 127 3.35 -4.90 3.90
C ILE A 127 4.18 -5.58 5.00
N LEU A 128 3.83 -5.35 6.27
CA LEU A 128 4.53 -5.99 7.39
C LEU A 128 4.40 -7.51 7.34
N ARG A 129 3.22 -8.06 7.03
CA ARG A 129 3.02 -9.51 6.87
C ARG A 129 3.76 -10.07 5.65
N ALA A 130 3.81 -9.35 4.53
CA ALA A 130 4.60 -9.74 3.36
C ALA A 130 6.09 -9.83 3.72
N TYR A 131 6.59 -8.88 4.50
CA TYR A 131 7.96 -8.90 5.00
C TYR A 131 8.23 -10.08 5.95
N THR A 132 7.39 -10.33 6.96
CA THR A 132 7.62 -11.44 7.90
C THR A 132 7.55 -12.80 7.20
N THR A 133 6.63 -12.97 6.25
CA THR A 133 6.48 -14.24 5.51
C THR A 133 7.57 -14.47 4.47
N GLY A 134 8.12 -13.40 3.90
CA GLY A 134 9.24 -13.46 2.95
C GLY A 134 10.60 -13.63 3.62
N ALA A 135 10.91 -12.79 4.60
CA ALA A 135 12.24 -12.70 5.22
C ALA A 135 12.40 -13.58 6.46
N LEU A 136 11.35 -13.77 7.27
CA LEU A 136 11.42 -14.49 8.55
C LEU A 136 10.78 -15.87 8.51
N GLY A 137 9.88 -16.11 7.56
CA GLY A 137 9.13 -17.35 7.47
C GLY A 137 7.89 -17.42 8.36
N ARG A 138 7.35 -16.27 8.83
CA ARG A 138 6.31 -16.16 9.88
C ARG A 138 5.18 -15.20 9.51
#